data_AF-A0A2S0LA89-F1
#
_entry.id   AF-A0A2S0LA89-F1
#
_cell.length_a   1.000
_cell.length_b   1.000
_cell.length_c   1.000
_cell.angle_alpha   90.00
_cell.angle_beta   90.00
_cell.angle_gamma   90.00
#
_symmetry.space_group_name_H-M   'P 1'
#
loop_
_entity.id
_entity.type
_entity.pdbx_description
1 polymer ?
#
loop_
_entity_poly.entity_id
_entity_poly.type
_entity_poly.pdbx_seq_one_letter_code
_entity_poly.pdbx_strand_id
1 'polypeptide(L)'
;MNETFWKKIRFAMIFVLLASLLLLVLVKLIRPIPFIEGNEVMKEIQNSEKILKEQKEYTHKVRILCDTIKGIDFQINQQQRLEEIKREIQSLEDVYKENKDAKYIFGLQSARVLRIYFEARESFNKIQTNNKKLKSNLDECKANI
;
A
#
# COMPACT_ATOMS: atom_id res chain seq x y z
N MET A 1 -36.85 68.21 17.14
CA MET A 1 -36.32 66.94 16.62
C MET A 1 -36.77 65.84 17.58
N ASN A 2 -37.64 64.95 17.11
CA ASN A 2 -38.66 64.31 17.96
C ASN A 2 -38.11 63.17 18.84
N GLU A 3 -38.39 63.24 20.14
CA GLU A 3 -38.04 62.23 21.17
C GLU A 3 -38.53 60.82 20.81
N THR A 4 -39.66 60.73 20.10
CA THR A 4 -40.24 59.49 19.56
C THR A 4 -39.35 58.85 18.48
N PHE A 5 -38.59 59.63 17.71
CA PHE A 5 -37.64 59.13 16.72
C PHE A 5 -36.43 58.49 17.41
N TRP A 6 -35.90 59.15 18.43
CA TRP A 6 -34.77 58.63 19.22
C TRP A 6 -35.13 57.35 19.99
N LYS A 7 -36.36 57.30 20.54
CA LYS A 7 -36.88 56.11 21.19
C LYS A 7 -36.97 54.92 20.22
N LYS A 8 -37.49 55.13 19.00
CA LYS A 8 -37.54 54.08 17.95
C LYS A 8 -36.15 53.57 17.56
N ILE A 9 -35.17 54.47 17.38
CA ILE A 9 -33.80 54.08 17.06
C ILE A 9 -33.18 53.23 18.17
N ARG A 10 -33.38 53.61 19.43
CA ARG A 10 -32.87 52.84 20.57
C ARG A 10 -33.48 51.43 20.64
N PHE A 11 -34.79 51.31 20.38
CA PHE A 11 -35.44 50.00 20.28
C PHE A 11 -34.92 49.17 19.11
N ALA A 12 -34.70 49.77 17.94
CA ALA A 12 -34.14 49.08 16.78
C ALA A 12 -32.72 48.55 17.07
N MET A 13 -31.87 49.34 17.73
CA MET A 13 -30.52 48.90 18.15
C MET A 13 -30.56 47.71 19.09
N ILE A 14 -31.43 47.74 20.11
CA ILE A 14 -31.58 46.64 21.07
C ILE A 14 -32.11 45.39 20.36
N PHE A 15 -33.07 45.54 19.44
CA PHE A 15 -33.63 44.44 18.68
C PHE A 15 -32.60 43.75 17.78
N VAL A 16 -31.75 44.54 17.09
CA VAL A 16 -30.66 44.02 16.26
C VAL A 16 -29.63 43.27 17.12
N LEU A 17 -29.27 43.83 18.29
CA LEU A 17 -28.38 43.16 19.24
C LEU A 17 -28.95 41.81 19.69
N LEU A 18 -30.21 41.78 20.10
CA LEU A 18 -30.88 40.56 20.54
C LEU A 18 -30.96 39.51 19.42
N ALA A 19 -31.32 39.94 18.21
CA ALA A 19 -31.38 39.07 17.04
C ALA A 19 -30.00 38.49 16.69
N SER A 20 -28.94 39.29 16.78
CA SER A 20 -27.56 38.82 16.55
C SER A 20 -27.12 37.78 17.60
N LEU A 21 -27.50 37.98 18.87
CA LEU A 21 -27.18 37.06 19.95
C LEU A 21 -27.89 35.72 19.78
N LEU A 22 -29.18 35.75 19.41
CA LEU A 22 -29.96 34.56 19.09
C LEU A 22 -29.38 33.82 17.89
N LEU A 23 -28.92 34.54 16.87
CA LEU A 23 -28.30 33.94 15.69
C LEU A 23 -26.99 33.24 16.05
N LEU A 24 -26.15 33.82 16.92
CA LEU A 24 -24.95 33.16 17.43
C LEU A 24 -25.26 31.87 18.21
N VAL A 25 -26.30 31.90 19.05
CA VAL A 25 -26.75 30.70 19.80
C VAL A 25 -27.26 29.63 18.85
N LEU A 26 -28.07 29.99 17.85
CA LEU A 26 -28.60 29.07 16.86
C LEU A 26 -27.49 28.45 16.00
N VAL A 27 -26.50 29.24 15.57
CA VAL A 27 -25.35 28.72 14.81
C VAL A 27 -24.56 27.71 15.65
N LYS A 28 -24.38 27.98 16.95
CA LYS A 28 -23.69 27.08 17.88
C LYS A 28 -24.49 25.80 18.16
N LEU A 29 -25.82 25.87 18.14
CA LEU A 29 -26.71 24.72 18.38
C LEU A 29 -26.89 23.84 17.14
N ILE A 30 -27.03 24.45 15.95
CA ILE A 30 -27.27 23.75 14.68
C ILE A 30 -25.97 23.17 14.11
N ARG A 31 -24.82 23.79 14.41
CA ARG A 31 -23.51 23.21 14.12
C ARG A 31 -22.88 22.73 15.43
N PRO A 32 -23.25 21.53 15.94
CA PRO A 32 -22.36 20.87 16.87
C PRO A 32 -21.04 20.72 16.12
N ILE A 33 -20.00 21.43 16.57
CA ILE A 33 -18.64 21.20 16.09
C ILE A 33 -18.42 19.70 16.32
N PRO A 34 -18.21 18.89 15.27
CA PRO A 34 -17.95 17.48 15.49
C PRO A 34 -16.64 17.42 16.27
N PHE A 35 -16.74 17.20 17.57
CA PHE A 35 -15.61 16.92 18.43
C PHE A 35 -15.25 15.47 18.13
N ILE A 36 -14.55 15.26 17.01
CA ILE A 36 -13.84 14.02 16.78
C ILE A 36 -12.82 13.97 17.91
N GLU A 37 -12.94 13.00 18.81
CA GLU A 37 -12.00 12.85 19.91
C GLU A 37 -10.60 12.77 19.30
N GLY A 38 -9.77 13.80 19.53
CA GLY A 38 -8.43 13.86 18.93
C GLY A 38 -7.58 12.62 19.23
N ASN A 39 -7.95 11.87 20.28
CA ASN A 39 -7.39 10.58 20.63
C ASN A 39 -7.68 9.47 19.60
N GLU A 40 -8.89 9.39 19.04
CA GLU A 40 -9.22 8.40 18.00
C GLU A 40 -8.43 8.67 16.72
N VAL A 41 -8.39 9.93 16.28
CA VAL A 41 -7.59 10.34 15.11
C VAL A 41 -6.10 10.09 15.35
N MET A 42 -5.60 10.43 16.53
CA MET A 42 -4.19 10.18 16.89
C MET A 42 -3.87 8.68 16.82
N LYS A 43 -4.76 7.82 17.32
CA LYS A 43 -4.59 6.37 17.27
C LYS A 43 -4.58 5.84 15.84
N GLU A 44 -5.43 6.36 14.97
CA GLU A 44 -5.44 5.99 13.54
C GLU A 44 -4.16 6.44 12.82
N ILE A 45 -3.66 7.65 13.12
CA ILE A 45 -2.39 8.16 12.60
C ILE A 45 -1.25 7.25 13.04
N GLN A 46 -1.14 6.95 14.33
CA GLN A 46 -0.10 6.07 14.87
C GLN A 46 -0.12 4.68 14.23
N ASN A 47 -1.31 4.10 14.05
CA ASN A 47 -1.46 2.82 13.37
C ASN A 47 -1.01 2.90 11.90
N SER A 48 -1.35 4.00 11.21
CA SER A 48 -0.96 4.21 9.82
C SER A 48 0.55 4.42 9.66
N GLU A 49 1.18 5.16 10.58
CA GLU A 49 2.64 5.32 10.61
C GLU A 49 3.35 3.99 10.84
N LYS A 50 2.83 3.15 11.74
CA LYS A 50 3.35 1.79 11.95
C LYS A 50 3.31 0.98 10.65
N ILE A 51 2.16 0.96 9.98
CA ILE A 51 1.98 0.23 8.72
C ILE A 51 2.92 0.76 7.63
N LEU A 52 3.06 2.08 7.50
CA LEU A 52 3.97 2.68 6.53
C LEU A 52 5.43 2.30 6.77
N LYS A 53 5.85 2.21 8.05
CA LYS A 53 7.18 1.76 8.42
C LYS A 53 7.39 0.30 7.99
N GLU A 54 6.46 -0.58 8.31
CA GLU A 54 6.53 -1.99 7.88
C GLU A 54 6.53 -2.12 6.36
N GLN A 55 5.70 -1.35 5.66
CA GLN A 55 5.68 -1.32 4.19
C GLN A 55 7.05 -0.91 3.61
N LYS A 56 7.75 0.06 4.22
CA LYS A 56 9.10 0.47 3.81
C LYS A 56 10.12 -0.64 4.00
N GLU A 57 10.05 -1.37 5.11
CA GLU A 57 10.92 -2.52 5.39
C GLU A 57 10.67 -3.67 4.40
N TYR A 58 9.39 -3.99 4.13
CA TYR A 58 9.03 -5.01 3.14
C TYR A 58 9.44 -4.60 1.72
N THR A 59 9.33 -3.31 1.37
CA THR A 59 9.81 -2.80 0.07
C THR A 59 11.31 -3.05 -0.10
N HIS A 60 12.09 -2.93 0.98
CA HIS A 60 13.52 -3.24 0.95
C HIS A 60 13.76 -4.74 0.75
N LYS A 61 13.06 -5.61 1.50
CA LYS A 61 13.15 -7.08 1.33
C LYS A 61 12.79 -7.52 -0.10
N VAL A 62 11.71 -6.98 -0.65
CA VAL A 62 11.25 -7.23 -2.02
C VAL A 62 12.32 -6.84 -3.04
N ARG A 63 12.99 -5.69 -2.84
CA ARG A 63 14.08 -5.26 -3.72
C ARG A 63 15.26 -6.22 -3.68
N ILE A 64 15.71 -6.59 -2.48
CA ILE A 64 16.81 -7.55 -2.32
C ILE A 64 16.45 -8.86 -3.02
N LEU A 65 15.25 -9.39 -2.80
CA LEU A 65 14.82 -10.65 -3.40
C LEU A 65 14.73 -10.55 -4.93
N CYS A 66 14.24 -9.42 -5.47
CA CYS A 66 14.23 -9.17 -6.91
C CYS A 66 15.65 -9.18 -7.50
N ASP A 67 16.60 -8.53 -6.83
CA ASP A 67 18.00 -8.47 -7.28
C ASP A 67 18.71 -9.82 -7.12
N THR A 68 18.40 -10.57 -6.06
CA THR A 68 18.82 -11.96 -5.90
C THR A 68 18.31 -12.81 -7.05
N ILE A 69 17.03 -12.71 -7.39
CA ILE A 69 16.45 -13.42 -8.53
C ILE A 69 17.20 -13.03 -9.80
N LYS A 70 17.38 -11.72 -10.08
CA LYS A 70 18.16 -11.21 -11.24
C LYS A 70 19.51 -11.89 -11.39
N GLY A 71 20.26 -12.03 -10.29
CA GLY A 71 21.58 -12.66 -10.27
C GLY A 71 21.60 -14.19 -10.37
N ILE A 72 20.45 -14.89 -10.38
CA ILE A 72 20.42 -16.36 -10.53
C ILE A 72 20.89 -16.75 -11.94
N ASP A 73 21.92 -17.59 -11.99
CA ASP A 73 22.20 -18.45 -13.13
C ASP A 73 21.47 -19.79 -12.94
N PHE A 74 20.40 -19.99 -13.71
CA PHE A 74 19.58 -21.21 -13.65
C PHE A 74 20.24 -22.43 -14.31
N GLN A 75 21.36 -22.28 -15.02
CA GLN A 75 22.13 -23.40 -15.56
C GLN A 75 23.10 -23.98 -14.53
N ILE A 76 23.56 -23.16 -13.58
CA ILE A 76 24.61 -23.52 -12.60
C ILE A 76 24.04 -23.72 -11.19
N ASN A 77 23.00 -22.98 -10.80
CA ASN A 77 22.50 -23.03 -9.43
C ASN A 77 21.82 -24.37 -9.08
N GLN A 78 22.09 -24.86 -7.87
CA GLN A 78 21.48 -26.06 -7.30
C GLN A 78 19.98 -25.85 -7.01
N GLN A 79 19.18 -26.91 -7.23
CA GLN A 79 17.74 -26.92 -6.99
C GLN A 79 17.37 -26.43 -5.58
N GLN A 80 18.20 -26.73 -4.58
CA GLN A 80 17.99 -26.30 -3.19
C GLN A 80 17.90 -24.77 -3.04
N ARG A 81 18.76 -24.02 -3.75
CA ARG A 81 18.79 -22.55 -3.72
C ARG A 81 17.56 -21.95 -4.40
N LEU A 82 17.03 -22.62 -5.43
CA LEU A 82 15.79 -22.22 -6.10
C LEU A 82 14.58 -22.40 -5.17
N GLU A 83 14.52 -23.50 -4.43
CA GLU A 83 13.45 -23.77 -3.46
C GLU A 83 13.53 -22.85 -2.23
N GLU A 84 14.73 -22.44 -1.82
CA GLU A 84 14.91 -21.41 -0.79
C GLU A 84 14.31 -20.07 -1.24
N ILE A 85 14.62 -19.62 -2.45
CA ILE A 85 14.08 -18.36 -3.00
C ILE A 85 12.55 -18.41 -3.12
N LYS A 86 11.97 -19.55 -3.53
CA LYS A 86 10.51 -19.71 -3.54
C LYS A 86 9.90 -19.56 -2.14
N ARG A 87 10.55 -20.14 -1.12
CA ARG A 87 10.12 -20.00 0.28
C ARG A 87 10.24 -18.57 0.78
N GLU A 88 11.32 -17.87 0.44
CA GLU A 88 11.49 -16.45 0.76
C GLU A 88 10.39 -15.59 0.11
N ILE A 89 10.07 -15.83 -1.16
CA ILE A 89 8.96 -15.14 -1.85
C ILE A 89 7.63 -15.42 -1.12
N GLN A 90 7.39 -16.67 -0.72
CA GLN A 90 6.16 -17.05 -0.03
C GLN A 90 6.03 -16.41 1.35
N SER A 91 7.15 -16.23 2.07
CA SER A 91 7.18 -15.57 3.38
C SER A 91 6.72 -14.10 3.34
N LEU A 92 6.78 -13.46 2.16
CA LEU A 92 6.25 -12.11 1.98
C LEU A 92 4.73 -12.05 2.13
N GLU A 93 4.02 -13.16 1.93
CA GLU A 93 2.57 -13.24 2.13
C GLU A 93 2.18 -13.24 3.61
N ASP A 94 3.10 -13.61 4.51
CA ASP A 94 2.79 -13.87 5.91
C ASP A 94 2.32 -12.61 6.63
N VAL A 95 2.84 -11.43 6.25
CA VAL A 95 2.39 -10.14 6.80
C VAL A 95 0.89 -9.89 6.59
N TYR A 96 0.36 -10.33 5.44
CA TYR A 96 -1.07 -10.23 5.17
C TYR A 96 -1.85 -11.33 5.90
N LYS A 97 -1.31 -12.55 6.01
CA LYS A 97 -1.97 -13.68 6.70
C LYS A 97 -2.10 -13.45 8.21
N GLU A 98 -1.09 -12.82 8.81
CA GLU A 98 -1.05 -12.52 10.25
C GLU A 98 -2.00 -11.38 10.61
N ASN A 99 -2.06 -10.32 9.80
CA ASN A 99 -2.86 -9.13 10.10
C ASN A 99 -4.29 -9.20 9.54
N LYS A 100 -4.50 -9.88 8.41
CA LYS A 100 -5.78 -9.99 7.67
C LYS A 100 -6.49 -8.66 7.38
N ASP A 101 -5.73 -7.57 7.36
CA ASP A 101 -6.21 -6.22 7.05
C ASP A 101 -5.74 -5.83 5.64
N ALA A 102 -6.62 -5.19 4.88
CA ALA A 102 -6.36 -4.72 3.52
C ALA A 102 -5.14 -3.78 3.44
N LYS A 103 -4.79 -3.08 4.53
CA LYS A 103 -3.59 -2.23 4.60
C LYS A 103 -2.29 -3.02 4.42
N TYR A 104 -2.29 -4.33 4.68
CA TYR A 104 -1.13 -5.21 4.51
C TYR A 104 -1.10 -5.96 3.16
N ILE A 105 -2.00 -5.61 2.23
CA ILE A 105 -2.09 -6.29 0.92
C ILE A 105 -0.81 -6.18 0.08
N PHE A 106 0.07 -5.21 0.39
CA PHE A 106 1.36 -5.04 -0.28
C PHE A 106 2.24 -6.30 -0.19
N GLY A 107 2.20 -7.04 0.92
CA GLY A 107 2.96 -8.29 1.08
C GLY A 107 2.49 -9.36 0.10
N LEU A 108 1.18 -9.56 0.01
CA LEU A 108 0.57 -10.50 -0.92
C LEU A 108 0.83 -10.15 -2.38
N GLN A 109 0.69 -8.88 -2.76
CA GLN A 109 0.89 -8.43 -4.15
C GLN A 109 2.35 -8.56 -4.56
N SER A 110 3.28 -8.13 -3.71
CA SER A 110 4.71 -8.23 -4.00
C SER A 110 5.17 -9.69 -4.12
N ALA A 111 4.71 -10.58 -3.23
CA ALA A 111 4.97 -12.02 -3.32
C ALA A 111 4.52 -12.59 -4.67
N ARG A 112 3.30 -12.28 -5.11
CA ARG A 112 2.74 -12.77 -6.39
C ARG A 112 3.55 -12.29 -7.58
N VAL A 113 3.90 -11.01 -7.63
CA VAL A 113 4.69 -10.44 -8.73
C VAL A 113 6.08 -11.08 -8.79
N LEU A 114 6.76 -11.21 -7.65
CA LEU A 114 8.07 -11.86 -7.56
C LEU A 114 8.02 -13.33 -7.98
N ARG A 115 6.96 -14.06 -7.58
CA ARG A 115 6.76 -15.45 -7.96
C ARG A 115 6.61 -15.61 -9.47
N ILE A 116 5.75 -14.80 -10.10
CA ILE A 116 5.58 -14.80 -11.56
C ILE A 116 6.90 -14.49 -12.25
N TYR A 117 7.64 -13.48 -11.77
CA TYR A 117 8.94 -13.12 -12.34
C TYR A 117 9.95 -14.26 -12.26
N PHE A 118 10.02 -14.94 -11.11
CA PHE A 118 10.88 -16.10 -10.91
C PHE A 118 10.52 -17.26 -11.85
N GLU A 119 9.24 -17.66 -11.88
CA GLU A 119 8.73 -18.76 -12.71
C GLU A 119 8.96 -18.49 -14.22
N ALA A 120 8.77 -17.24 -14.65
CA ALA A 120 9.02 -16.83 -16.03
C ALA A 120 10.50 -17.00 -16.41
N ARG A 121 11.43 -16.66 -15.53
CA ARG A 121 12.86 -16.82 -15.80
C ARG A 121 13.32 -18.27 -15.76
N GLU A 122 12.79 -19.05 -14.83
CA GLU A 122 13.05 -20.48 -14.77
C GLU A 122 12.58 -21.18 -16.06
N SER A 123 11.36 -20.88 -16.51
CA SER A 123 10.81 -21.47 -17.74
C SER A 123 11.59 -21.05 -18.99
N PHE A 124 11.97 -19.77 -19.10
CA PHE A 124 12.83 -19.28 -20.19
C PHE A 124 14.16 -20.04 -20.25
N ASN A 125 14.82 -20.24 -19.11
CA ASN A 125 16.08 -20.98 -19.07
C ASN A 125 15.92 -22.46 -19.46
N LYS A 126 14.83 -23.11 -19.04
CA LYS A 126 14.50 -24.49 -19.45
C LYS A 126 14.34 -24.59 -20.97
N ILE A 127 13.59 -23.66 -21.58
CA ILE A 127 13.41 -23.60 -23.04
C ILE A 127 14.76 -23.39 -23.74
N GLN A 128 15.58 -22.44 -23.28
CA GLN A 128 16.88 -22.16 -23.87
C GLN A 128 17.81 -23.39 -23.80
N THR A 129 17.83 -24.09 -22.67
CA THR A 129 18.62 -25.31 -22.48
C THR A 129 18.15 -26.43 -23.41
N ASN A 130 16.84 -26.64 -23.51
CA ASN A 130 16.27 -27.66 -24.40
C ASN A 130 16.57 -27.36 -25.88
N ASN A 131 16.46 -26.10 -26.30
CA ASN A 131 16.80 -25.70 -27.66
C ASN A 131 18.28 -25.92 -27.98
N LYS A 132 19.18 -25.65 -27.04
CA LYS A 132 20.62 -25.96 -27.19
C LYS A 132 20.86 -27.46 -27.38
N LYS A 133 20.24 -28.31 -26.56
CA LYS A 133 20.33 -29.78 -26.68
C LYS A 133 19.77 -30.29 -28.00
N LEU A 134 18.61 -29.80 -28.41
CA LEU A 134 17.98 -30.18 -29.67
C LEU A 134 18.88 -29.85 -30.87
N LYS A 135 19.50 -28.67 -30.86
CA LYS A 135 20.44 -28.26 -31.90
C LYS A 135 21.67 -29.17 -31.94
N SER A 136 22.24 -29.47 -30.78
CA SER A 136 23.38 -30.40 -30.68
C SER A 136 23.04 -31.78 -31.25
N ASN A 137 21.89 -32.34 -30.88
CA ASN A 137 21.46 -33.65 -31.38
C ASN A 137 21.21 -33.62 -32.90
N LEU A 138 20.65 -32.53 -33.42
CA LEU A 138 20.44 -32.38 -34.87
C LEU A 138 21.77 -32.32 -35.63
N ASP A 139 22.75 -31.60 -35.09
CA ASP A 139 24.08 -31.48 -35.69
C ASP A 139 24.83 -32.83 -35.65
N GLU A 140 24.69 -33.59 -34.57
CA GLU A 140 25.22 -34.97 -34.46
C GLU A 140 24.57 -35.92 -35.48
N CYS A 141 23.24 -35.86 -35.64
CA CYS A 141 22.55 -36.65 -36.66
C CYS A 141 22.98 -36.29 -38.09
N LYS A 142 23.27 -35.01 -38.38
CA LYS A 142 23.77 -34.57 -39.69
C LYS A 142 25.21 -35.01 -39.95
N ALA A 143 26.06 -35.04 -38.93
CA ALA A 143 27.45 -35.44 -39.05
C ALA A 143 27.61 -36.96 -39.28
N ASN A 144 26.58 -37.75 -38.98
CA ASN A 144 26.53 -39.20 -39.16
C ASN A 144 25.89 -39.65 -40.50
N ILE A 145 25.64 -38.73 -41.43
CA ILE A 145 25.17 -38.98 -42.81
C ILE A 145 26.30 -38.63 -43.78
#